data_AF-A0A653D303-F1
#
_entry.id   AF-A0A653D303-F1
#
_cell.length_a   1.000
_cell.length_b   1.000
_cell.length_c   1.000
_cell.angle_alpha   90.00
_cell.angle_beta   90.00
_cell.angle_gamma   90.00
#
_symmetry.space_group_name_H-M   'P 1'
#
loop_
_entity.id
_entity.type
_entity.pdbx_description
1 polymer ?
#
loop_
_entity_poly.entity_id
_entity_poly.type
_entity_poly.pdbx_seq_one_letter_code
_entity_poly.pdbx_strand_id
1 'polypeptide(L)'
;MKLKLSDPAWQAQQQEKKRAAADRALKRHREKIASPEYRDKCREKLQLQQDKAREKAREKASIQTQAISSPRRSSSRGLKGRSPTAEEKRYQEAIAKLPCAACALHGVYSPVIVLHHIDGRTAPDAHKKVLPLCNWHHQYAAPIEMRHKHPWLVPVHADGITGGKSEFTRLNASEAALLAIVYNQCNFLT
;
A
#
# COMPACT_ATOMS: atom_id res chain seq x y z
N MET A 1 40.19 -48.83 6.68
CA MET A 1 39.13 -48.10 7.42
C MET A 1 37.76 -48.08 6.72
N LYS A 2 37.66 -48.15 5.38
CA LYS A 2 36.37 -48.10 4.65
C LYS A 2 35.39 -49.28 4.90
N LEU A 3 35.88 -50.46 5.30
CA LEU A 3 35.07 -51.67 5.50
C LEU A 3 34.11 -51.62 6.70
N LYS A 4 34.43 -50.87 7.76
CA LYS A 4 33.57 -50.75 8.96
C LYS A 4 32.36 -49.86 8.76
N LEU A 5 32.42 -48.89 7.84
CA LEU A 5 31.30 -47.98 7.57
C LEU A 5 30.17 -48.65 6.79
N SER A 6 30.46 -49.71 6.02
CA SER A 6 29.52 -50.46 5.19
C SER A 6 28.93 -51.69 5.89
N ASP A 7 29.34 -51.98 7.13
CA ASP A 7 28.81 -53.08 7.94
C ASP A 7 27.42 -52.71 8.49
N PRO A 8 26.34 -53.43 8.11
CA PRO A 8 24.98 -53.14 8.57
C PRO A 8 24.82 -53.20 10.10
N ALA A 9 25.55 -54.08 10.79
CA ALA A 9 25.48 -54.21 12.24
C ALA A 9 26.09 -52.98 12.94
N TRP A 10 27.21 -52.47 12.41
CA TRP A 10 27.84 -51.25 12.91
C TRP A 10 26.95 -50.03 12.67
N GLN A 11 26.33 -49.92 11.49
CA GLN A 11 25.40 -48.82 11.17
C GLN A 11 24.17 -48.82 12.09
N ALA A 12 23.59 -49.99 12.35
CA ALA A 12 22.46 -50.14 13.28
C ALA A 12 22.84 -49.72 14.70
N GLN A 13 24.01 -50.13 15.19
CA GLN A 13 24.52 -49.72 16.50
C GLN A 13 24.73 -48.19 16.60
N GLN A 14 25.24 -47.55 15.54
CA GLN A 14 25.39 -46.09 15.51
C GLN A 14 24.04 -45.36 15.49
N GLN A 15 23.07 -45.87 14.74
CA GLN A 15 21.70 -45.35 14.71
C GLN A 15 21.04 -45.44 16.09
N GLU A 16 21.18 -46.57 16.77
CA GLU A 16 20.66 -46.77 18.12
C GLU A 16 21.31 -45.83 19.13
N LYS A 17 22.65 -45.66 19.08
CA LYS A 17 23.35 -44.68 19.92
C LYS A 17 22.85 -43.26 19.69
N LYS A 18 22.59 -42.86 18.44
CA LYS A 18 22.02 -41.56 18.10
C LYS A 18 20.59 -41.40 18.62
N ARG A 19 19.73 -42.41 18.46
CA ARG A 19 18.36 -42.41 18.99
C ARG A 19 18.35 -42.30 20.50
N ALA A 20 19.13 -43.13 21.20
CA ALA A 20 19.25 -43.09 22.65
C ALA A 20 19.79 -41.73 23.16
N ALA A 21 20.70 -41.09 22.42
CA ALA A 21 21.17 -39.75 22.75
C ALA A 21 20.06 -38.69 22.56
N ALA A 22 19.27 -38.79 21.49
CA ALA A 22 18.13 -37.93 21.23
C ALA A 22 17.05 -38.09 22.31
N ASP A 23 16.73 -39.32 22.71
CA ASP A 23 15.75 -39.60 23.76
C ASP A 23 16.18 -39.02 25.11
N ARG A 24 17.47 -39.14 25.46
CA ARG A 24 18.02 -38.49 26.66
C ARG A 24 17.98 -36.96 26.58
N ALA A 25 18.17 -36.38 25.40
CA ALA A 25 18.05 -34.94 25.22
C ALA A 25 16.59 -34.49 25.39
N LEU A 26 15.63 -35.21 24.80
CA LEU A 26 14.21 -34.94 24.91
C LEU A 26 13.72 -35.08 26.36
N LYS A 27 14.14 -36.12 27.07
CA LYS A 27 13.81 -36.32 28.50
C LYS A 27 14.29 -35.14 29.34
N ARG A 28 15.56 -34.74 29.20
CA ARG A 28 16.11 -33.57 29.92
C ARG A 28 15.38 -32.27 29.59
N HIS A 29 15.00 -32.08 28.32
CA HIS A 29 14.22 -30.91 27.92
C HIS A 29 12.82 -30.90 28.55
N ARG A 30 12.13 -32.05 28.57
CA ARG A 30 10.81 -32.19 29.20
C ARG A 30 10.88 -31.96 30.72
N GLU A 31 11.88 -32.53 31.40
CA GLU A 31 12.13 -32.32 32.83
C GLU A 31 12.43 -30.84 33.13
N LYS A 32 13.24 -30.19 32.28
CA LYS A 32 13.52 -28.76 32.39
C LYS A 32 12.26 -27.90 32.26
N ILE A 33 11.39 -28.20 31.30
CA ILE A 33 10.11 -27.47 31.14
C ILE A 33 9.14 -27.76 32.29
N ALA A 34 9.10 -29.00 32.77
CA ALA A 34 8.24 -29.41 33.87
C ALA A 34 8.69 -28.81 35.23
N SER A 35 9.98 -28.48 35.38
CA SER A 35 10.53 -27.88 36.59
C SER A 35 9.79 -26.57 36.94
N PRO A 36 9.23 -26.47 38.16
CA PRO A 36 8.60 -25.25 38.66
C PRO A 36 9.53 -24.02 38.54
N GLU A 37 10.80 -24.17 38.90
CA GLU A 37 11.77 -23.06 38.84
C GLU A 37 11.96 -22.51 37.42
N TYR A 38 11.97 -23.39 36.40
CA TYR A 38 12.10 -22.95 35.01
C TYR A 38 10.85 -22.22 34.54
N ARG A 39 9.66 -22.72 34.91
CA ARG A 39 8.38 -22.07 34.62
C ARG A 39 8.29 -20.70 35.29
N ASP A 40 8.81 -20.57 36.52
CA ASP A 40 8.79 -19.34 37.30
C ASP A 40 9.74 -18.30 36.69
N LYS A 41 10.97 -18.69 36.33
CA LYS A 41 11.91 -17.84 35.57
C LYS A 41 11.34 -17.36 34.24
N CYS A 42 10.59 -18.21 33.53
CA CYS A 42 9.91 -17.81 32.30
C CYS A 42 8.82 -16.77 32.56
N ARG A 43 8.03 -16.91 33.63
CA ARG A 43 6.99 -15.93 34.01
C ARG A 43 7.60 -14.60 34.43
N GLU A 44 8.65 -14.63 35.25
CA GLU A 44 9.39 -13.43 35.69
C GLU A 44 9.97 -12.67 34.49
N LYS A 45 10.60 -13.39 33.54
CA LYS A 45 11.13 -12.79 32.31
C LYS A 45 10.04 -12.14 31.46
N LEU A 46 8.87 -12.78 31.35
CA LEU A 46 7.72 -12.22 30.62
C LEU A 46 7.19 -10.95 31.31
N GLN A 47 7.11 -10.96 32.64
CA GLN A 47 6.64 -9.80 33.41
C GLN A 47 7.59 -8.61 33.25
N LEU A 48 8.90 -8.84 33.36
CA LEU A 48 9.92 -7.81 33.12
C LEU A 48 9.82 -7.21 31.69
N GLN A 49 9.51 -8.03 30.69
CA GLN A 49 9.30 -7.53 29.33
C GLN A 49 8.05 -6.66 29.20
N GLN A 50 6.95 -7.06 29.86
CA GLN A 50 5.72 -6.26 29.88
C GLN A 50 5.91 -4.93 30.60
N ASP A 51 6.62 -4.93 31.72
CA ASP A 51 6.90 -3.70 32.49
C ASP A 51 7.78 -2.75 31.69
N LYS A 52 8.86 -3.23 31.06
CA LYS A 52 9.69 -2.42 30.15
C LYS A 52 8.89 -1.86 28.97
N ALA A 53 7.94 -2.62 28.43
CA ALA A 53 7.08 -2.14 27.35
C ALA A 53 6.11 -1.05 27.84
N ARG A 54 5.56 -1.19 29.05
CA ARG A 54 4.70 -0.19 29.70
C ARG A 54 5.46 1.10 30.02
N GLU A 55 6.67 1.00 30.54
CA GLU A 55 7.53 2.17 30.80
C GLU A 55 7.84 2.93 29.50
N LYS A 56 8.27 2.23 28.45
CA LYS A 56 8.49 2.85 27.13
C LYS A 56 7.23 3.48 26.55
N ALA A 57 6.06 2.88 26.77
CA ALA A 57 4.79 3.46 26.34
C ALA A 57 4.46 4.73 27.12
N ARG A 58 4.68 4.75 28.44
CA ARG A 58 4.49 5.93 29.30
C ARG A 58 5.46 7.06 28.94
N GLU A 59 6.72 6.74 28.68
CA GLU A 59 7.73 7.70 28.21
C GLU A 59 7.37 8.30 26.85
N LYS A 60 6.91 7.47 25.90
CA LYS A 60 6.42 7.98 24.61
C LYS A 60 5.19 8.86 24.78
N ALA A 61 4.26 8.49 25.65
CA ALA A 61 3.07 9.29 25.93
C ALA A 61 3.43 10.64 26.58
N SER A 62 4.43 10.71 27.47
CA SER A 62 4.85 11.98 28.09
C SER A 62 5.58 12.91 27.11
N ILE A 63 6.32 12.36 26.14
CA ILE A 63 6.95 13.14 25.06
C ILE A 63 5.92 13.66 24.06
N GLN A 64 4.85 12.91 23.81
CA GLN A 64 3.80 13.28 22.85
C GLN A 64 2.99 14.50 23.29
N THR A 65 2.82 14.73 24.60
CA THR A 65 2.15 15.92 25.17
C THR A 65 2.99 17.19 25.12
N GLN A 66 4.32 17.10 24.92
CA GLN A 66 5.24 18.25 24.91
C GLN A 66 5.67 18.70 23.51
N ALA A 67 5.40 17.91 22.47
CA ALA A 67 5.80 18.22 21.09
C ALA A 67 4.66 18.90 20.31
N ILE A 68 4.67 20.24 20.26
CA ILE A 68 3.97 20.97 19.19
C ILE A 68 4.67 20.60 17.88
N SER A 69 3.99 19.85 17.02
CA SER A 69 4.58 19.32 15.79
C SER A 69 4.95 20.46 14.84
N SER A 70 6.25 20.75 14.72
CA SER A 70 6.74 21.67 13.69
C SER A 70 6.55 21.02 12.30
N PRO A 71 5.96 21.73 11.32
CA PRO A 71 5.64 21.13 10.04
C PRO A 71 6.93 20.79 9.26
N ARG A 72 7.10 19.50 8.92
CA ARG A 72 8.20 19.07 8.05
C ARG A 72 8.07 19.71 6.67
N ARG A 73 9.08 20.49 6.27
CA ARG A 73 9.24 21.03 4.92
C ARG A 73 9.35 19.86 3.92
N SER A 74 8.48 19.83 2.92
CA SER A 74 8.52 18.83 1.84
C SER A 74 9.24 19.39 0.61
N SER A 75 10.07 18.56 -0.01
CA SER A 75 10.84 18.86 -1.24
C SER A 75 10.05 18.73 -2.54
N SER A 76 8.72 18.55 -2.50
CA SER A 76 7.91 18.36 -3.71
C SER A 76 7.58 19.70 -4.37
N ARG A 77 7.80 19.79 -5.69
CA ARG A 77 7.41 20.93 -6.55
C ARG A 77 5.88 21.19 -6.65
N GLY A 78 5.05 20.36 -6.00
CA GLY A 78 3.59 20.51 -5.93
C GLY A 78 3.09 20.81 -4.52
N LEU A 79 1.92 21.43 -4.43
CA LEU A 79 1.21 21.67 -3.17
C LEU A 79 1.06 20.35 -2.40
N LYS A 80 1.64 20.29 -1.20
CA LYS A 80 1.56 19.13 -0.32
C LYS A 80 0.09 18.90 0.05
N GLY A 81 -0.47 17.78 -0.42
CA GLY A 81 -1.83 17.35 -0.08
C GLY A 81 -1.92 16.72 1.31
N ARG A 82 -3.15 16.55 1.80
CA ARG A 82 -3.45 15.71 2.96
C ARG A 82 -3.18 14.24 2.59
N SER A 83 -2.88 13.41 3.58
CA SER A 83 -2.86 11.96 3.37
C SER A 83 -4.28 11.41 3.23
N PRO A 84 -4.57 10.54 2.25
CA PRO A 84 -5.90 9.96 2.09
C PRO A 84 -6.25 9.05 3.26
N THR A 85 -7.51 9.12 3.70
CA THR A 85 -8.10 8.19 4.68
C THR A 85 -8.19 6.77 4.13
N ALA A 86 -8.45 5.79 5.00
CA ALA A 86 -8.66 4.41 4.56
C ALA A 86 -9.85 4.26 3.61
N GLU A 87 -10.91 5.04 3.81
CA GLU A 87 -12.07 5.05 2.91
C GLU A 87 -11.72 5.67 1.56
N GLU A 88 -11.08 6.84 1.55
CA GLU A 88 -10.61 7.49 0.33
C GLU A 88 -9.72 6.58 -0.52
N LYS A 89 -8.85 5.79 0.11
CA LYS A 89 -8.02 4.79 -0.58
C LYS A 89 -8.86 3.72 -1.28
N ARG A 90 -9.92 3.21 -0.65
CA ARG A 90 -10.83 2.23 -1.28
C ARG A 90 -11.50 2.80 -2.53
N TYR A 91 -11.92 4.06 -2.48
CA TYR A 91 -12.46 4.76 -3.64
C TYR A 91 -11.41 4.87 -4.75
N GLN A 92 -10.20 5.34 -4.42
CA GLN A 92 -9.10 5.48 -5.38
C GLN A 92 -8.70 4.14 -6.02
N GLU A 93 -8.62 3.06 -5.24
CA GLU A 93 -8.28 1.72 -5.73
C GLU A 93 -9.33 1.16 -6.69
N ALA A 94 -10.61 1.41 -6.42
CA ALA A 94 -11.68 1.01 -7.33
C ALA A 94 -11.72 1.86 -8.60
N ILE A 95 -11.54 3.18 -8.50
CA ILE A 95 -11.46 4.08 -9.66
C ILE A 95 -10.24 3.76 -10.52
N ALA A 96 -9.10 3.42 -9.92
CA ALA A 96 -7.86 3.11 -10.63
C ALA A 96 -7.92 1.82 -11.48
N LYS A 97 -8.97 1.00 -11.33
CA LYS A 97 -9.20 -0.18 -12.16
C LYS A 97 -9.95 0.14 -13.46
N LEU A 98 -10.51 1.34 -13.57
CA LEU A 98 -11.21 1.80 -14.77
C LEU A 98 -10.21 2.30 -15.82
N PRO A 99 -10.53 2.18 -17.13
CA PRO A 99 -9.76 2.84 -18.17
C PRO A 99 -9.96 4.37 -18.11
N CYS A 100 -9.25 5.10 -18.98
CA CYS A 100 -9.44 6.54 -19.10
C CYS A 100 -10.92 6.90 -19.33
N ALA A 101 -11.52 7.61 -18.38
CA ALA A 101 -12.93 7.98 -18.43
C ALA A 101 -13.24 8.88 -19.63
N ALA A 102 -12.30 9.75 -20.02
CA ALA A 102 -12.46 10.61 -21.19
C ALA A 102 -12.33 9.83 -22.51
N CYS A 103 -11.37 8.90 -22.64
CA CYS A 103 -11.29 8.04 -23.83
C CYS A 103 -12.55 7.19 -24.02
N ALA A 104 -13.13 6.69 -22.92
CA ALA A 104 -14.32 5.85 -22.94
C ALA A 104 -15.54 6.56 -23.55
N LEU A 105 -15.68 7.88 -23.38
CA LEU A 105 -16.74 8.67 -24.03
C LEU A 105 -16.68 8.60 -25.56
N HIS A 106 -15.49 8.37 -26.12
CA HIS A 106 -15.25 8.29 -27.55
C HIS A 106 -15.11 6.84 -28.03
N GLY A 107 -15.51 5.86 -27.21
CA GLY A 107 -15.42 4.43 -27.53
C GLY A 107 -14.00 3.87 -27.54
N VAL A 108 -13.02 4.60 -26.97
CA VAL A 108 -11.61 4.19 -26.96
C VAL A 108 -11.24 3.61 -25.59
N TYR A 109 -10.68 2.39 -25.61
CA TYR A 109 -10.16 1.75 -24.40
C TYR A 109 -8.70 2.18 -24.16
N SER A 110 -8.43 2.78 -23.00
CA SER A 110 -7.08 3.19 -22.59
C SER A 110 -6.82 2.78 -21.15
N PRO A 111 -6.15 1.63 -20.91
CA PRO A 111 -6.01 1.06 -19.56
C PRO A 111 -4.91 1.71 -18.72
N VAL A 112 -3.96 2.42 -19.34
CA VAL A 112 -2.86 3.09 -18.63
C VAL A 112 -3.31 4.48 -18.21
N ILE A 113 -3.56 4.66 -16.90
CA ILE A 113 -4.13 5.88 -16.33
C ILE A 113 -3.27 6.47 -15.21
N VAL A 114 -3.54 7.74 -14.92
CA VAL A 114 -3.12 8.47 -13.73
C VAL A 114 -4.38 9.04 -13.08
N LEU A 115 -4.42 9.05 -11.74
CA LEU A 115 -5.53 9.67 -11.01
C LEU A 115 -5.36 11.20 -11.00
N HIS A 116 -6.35 11.86 -11.60
CA HIS A 116 -6.48 13.31 -11.64
C HIS A 116 -7.39 13.81 -10.51
N HIS A 117 -6.98 14.85 -9.78
CA HIS A 117 -7.79 15.44 -8.70
C HIS A 117 -8.62 16.60 -9.24
N ILE A 118 -9.95 16.58 -9.03
CA ILE A 118 -10.84 17.64 -9.55
C ILE A 118 -11.03 18.81 -8.57
N ASP A 119 -10.79 18.58 -7.27
CA ASP A 119 -11.11 19.51 -6.18
C ASP A 119 -9.95 19.61 -5.16
N GLY A 120 -8.73 19.76 -5.71
CA GLY A 120 -7.51 19.84 -4.90
C GLY A 120 -7.18 18.55 -4.14
N ARG A 121 -6.40 18.69 -3.06
CA ARG A 121 -5.83 17.54 -2.30
C ARG A 121 -5.95 17.67 -0.79
N THR A 122 -6.70 18.65 -0.29
CA THR A 122 -6.73 19.02 1.14
C THR A 122 -8.11 18.92 1.76
N ALA A 123 -9.17 19.24 1.00
CA ALA A 123 -10.55 19.21 1.48
C ALA A 123 -10.97 17.80 1.96
N PRO A 124 -12.00 17.71 2.83
CA PRO A 124 -12.68 16.45 3.10
C PRO A 124 -13.11 15.79 1.79
N ASP A 125 -12.89 14.47 1.69
CA ASP A 125 -13.23 13.66 0.52
C ASP A 125 -12.58 14.09 -0.81
N ALA A 126 -11.57 14.98 -0.80
CA ALA A 126 -10.86 15.40 -2.01
C ALA A 126 -10.28 14.22 -2.79
N HIS A 127 -9.89 13.14 -2.09
CA HIS A 127 -9.35 11.94 -2.72
C HIS A 127 -10.43 10.98 -3.26
N LYS A 128 -11.70 11.16 -2.88
CA LYS A 128 -12.84 10.46 -3.52
C LYS A 128 -13.21 11.12 -4.86
N LYS A 129 -12.86 12.39 -5.03
CA LYS A 129 -13.13 13.20 -6.23
C LYS A 129 -11.94 13.15 -7.19
N VAL A 130 -11.71 11.98 -7.78
CA VAL A 130 -10.63 11.75 -8.74
C VAL A 130 -11.14 11.11 -10.03
N LEU A 131 -10.46 11.38 -11.14
CA LEU A 131 -10.77 10.79 -12.45
C LEU A 131 -9.60 9.91 -12.92
N PRO A 132 -9.87 8.72 -13.49
CA PRO A 132 -8.86 7.93 -14.17
C PRO A 132 -8.65 8.52 -15.56
N LEU A 133 -7.52 9.16 -15.82
CA LEU A 133 -7.20 9.79 -17.11
C LEU A 133 -5.90 9.21 -17.68
N CYS A 134 -5.84 8.99 -18.99
CA CYS A 134 -4.57 8.65 -19.65
C CYS A 134 -3.62 9.86 -19.64
N ASN A 135 -2.35 9.63 -19.98
CA ASN A 135 -1.33 10.69 -19.99
C ASN A 135 -1.72 11.91 -20.85
N TRP A 136 -2.41 11.64 -21.98
CA TRP A 136 -2.84 12.65 -22.96
C TRP A 136 -4.09 13.43 -22.56
N HIS A 137 -4.93 12.85 -21.69
CA HIS A 137 -6.08 13.53 -21.10
C HIS A 137 -5.75 14.16 -19.75
N HIS A 138 -4.62 13.80 -19.13
CA HIS A 138 -4.18 14.35 -17.85
C HIS A 138 -3.25 15.55 -18.02
N GLN A 139 -2.02 15.34 -18.51
CA GLN A 139 -0.92 16.30 -18.31
C GLN A 139 -0.21 16.74 -19.59
N TYR A 140 -0.07 15.86 -20.59
CA TYR A 140 0.75 16.15 -21.76
C TYR A 140 -0.10 16.22 -23.02
N ALA A 141 0.23 17.12 -23.93
CA ALA A 141 -0.40 17.17 -25.23
C ALA A 141 0.07 15.98 -26.10
N ALA A 142 -0.87 15.26 -26.70
CA ALA A 142 -0.53 14.25 -27.70
C ALA A 142 0.15 14.88 -28.93
N PRO A 143 0.94 14.10 -29.70
CA PRO A 143 1.50 14.57 -30.97
C PRO A 143 0.43 15.18 -31.88
N ILE A 144 0.80 16.21 -32.63
CA ILE A 144 -0.15 16.98 -33.45
C ILE A 144 -0.94 16.08 -34.41
N GLU A 145 -0.30 15.12 -35.06
CA GLU A 145 -0.95 14.18 -35.97
C GLU A 145 -2.04 13.35 -35.29
N MET A 146 -1.82 12.97 -34.03
CA MET A 146 -2.79 12.22 -33.23
C MET A 146 -3.97 13.10 -32.85
N ARG A 147 -3.73 14.38 -32.51
CA ARG A 147 -4.80 15.35 -32.20
C ARG A 147 -5.61 15.74 -33.44
N HIS A 148 -5.02 15.72 -34.62
CA HIS A 148 -5.79 15.92 -35.86
C HIS A 148 -6.77 14.76 -36.12
N LYS A 149 -6.37 13.52 -35.80
CA LYS A 149 -7.23 12.33 -35.90
C LYS A 149 -8.23 12.22 -34.74
N HIS A 150 -7.83 12.65 -33.55
CA HIS A 150 -8.61 12.61 -32.32
C HIS A 150 -8.63 14.01 -31.68
N PRO A 151 -9.45 14.95 -32.18
CA PRO A 151 -9.47 16.33 -31.68
C PRO A 151 -9.77 16.44 -30.19
N TRP A 152 -10.47 15.46 -29.63
CA TRP A 152 -10.83 15.36 -28.22
C TRP A 152 -9.69 14.91 -27.28
N LEU A 153 -8.55 14.49 -27.83
CA LEU A 153 -7.39 14.00 -27.09
C LEU A 153 -6.51 15.17 -26.63
N VAL A 154 -7.04 15.94 -25.68
CA VAL A 154 -6.41 17.13 -25.08
C VAL A 154 -6.26 16.96 -23.57
N PRO A 155 -5.18 17.46 -22.95
CA PRO A 155 -4.97 17.28 -21.52
C PRO A 155 -5.81 18.26 -20.70
N VAL A 156 -6.33 17.82 -19.55
CA VAL A 156 -7.08 18.68 -18.61
C VAL A 156 -6.18 19.72 -17.96
N HIS A 157 -4.93 19.37 -17.68
CA HIS A 157 -3.87 20.34 -17.38
C HIS A 157 -3.25 20.82 -18.68
N ALA A 158 -3.28 22.13 -18.91
CA ALA A 158 -2.74 22.69 -20.15
C ALA A 158 -1.25 22.35 -20.30
N ASP A 159 -0.86 21.93 -21.50
CA ASP A 159 0.52 21.72 -21.91
C ASP A 159 0.87 22.76 -22.98
N GLY A 160 1.56 23.82 -22.54
CA GLY A 160 1.73 25.04 -23.32
C GLY A 160 0.38 25.67 -23.65
N ILE A 161 0.05 25.73 -24.94
CA ILE A 161 -1.21 26.29 -25.46
C ILE A 161 -2.30 25.24 -25.72
N THR A 162 -2.03 23.96 -25.46
CA THR A 162 -2.94 22.85 -25.79
C THR A 162 -3.67 22.35 -24.54
N GLY A 163 -4.99 22.18 -24.64
CA GLY A 163 -5.81 21.64 -23.58
C GLY A 163 -6.19 22.67 -22.51
N GLY A 164 -6.17 22.24 -21.26
CA GLY A 164 -6.73 23.01 -20.15
C GLY A 164 -8.21 22.70 -19.94
N LYS A 165 -8.69 22.92 -18.72
CA LYS A 165 -10.03 22.54 -18.26
C LYS A 165 -11.16 22.99 -19.18
N SER A 166 -11.11 24.21 -19.70
CA SER A 166 -12.15 24.75 -20.60
C SER A 166 -12.21 24.00 -21.94
N GLU A 167 -11.06 23.78 -22.58
CA GLU A 167 -11.00 23.05 -23.85
C GLU A 167 -11.30 21.56 -23.65
N PHE A 168 -10.74 20.96 -22.60
CA PHE A 168 -11.04 19.58 -22.21
C PHE A 168 -12.55 19.37 -22.04
N THR A 169 -13.22 20.27 -21.31
CA THR A 169 -14.68 20.20 -21.09
C THR A 169 -15.46 20.34 -22.38
N ARG A 170 -15.06 21.26 -23.25
CA ARG A 170 -15.71 21.52 -24.55
C ARG A 170 -15.69 20.29 -25.48
N LEU A 171 -14.59 19.54 -25.46
CA LEU A 171 -14.36 18.41 -26.37
C LEU A 171 -14.71 17.04 -25.77
N ASN A 172 -14.88 16.98 -24.45
CA ASN A 172 -15.20 15.76 -23.72
C ASN A 172 -16.45 16.00 -22.85
N ALA A 173 -16.28 16.05 -21.53
CA ALA A 173 -17.31 16.39 -20.58
C ALA A 173 -16.67 17.15 -19.40
N SER A 174 -17.50 17.80 -18.58
CA SER A 174 -17.01 18.44 -17.37
C SER A 174 -16.45 17.39 -16.40
N GLU A 175 -15.49 17.79 -15.56
CA GLU A 175 -14.93 16.91 -14.55
C GLU A 175 -16.00 16.33 -13.61
N ALA A 176 -17.03 17.10 -13.29
CA ALA A 176 -18.16 16.65 -12.47
C ALA A 176 -19.01 15.58 -13.19
N ALA A 177 -19.27 15.76 -14.49
CA ALA A 177 -20.00 14.77 -15.28
C ALA A 177 -19.20 13.48 -15.43
N LEU A 178 -17.89 13.57 -15.69
CA LEU A 178 -17.01 12.40 -15.70
C LEU A 178 -16.98 11.69 -14.34
N LEU A 179 -16.96 12.44 -13.24
CA LEU A 179 -16.97 11.86 -11.90
C LEU A 179 -18.27 11.06 -11.65
N ALA A 180 -19.43 11.59 -12.07
CA ALA A 180 -20.70 10.88 -11.95
C ALA A 180 -20.69 9.56 -12.74
N ILE A 181 -20.13 9.56 -13.96
CA ILE A 181 -19.97 8.35 -14.78
C ILE A 181 -19.06 7.33 -14.07
N VAL A 182 -17.91 7.78 -13.56
CA VAL A 182 -16.96 6.94 -12.82
C VAL A 182 -17.62 6.34 -11.58
N TYR A 183 -18.38 7.14 -10.82
CA TYR A 183 -19.08 6.68 -9.61
C TYR A 183 -20.15 5.64 -9.94
N ASN A 184 -20.87 5.82 -11.03
CA ASN A 184 -21.82 4.84 -11.52
C ASN A 184 -21.11 3.53 -11.91
N GLN A 185 -19.99 3.61 -12.62
CA GLN A 185 -19.20 2.43 -13.02
C GLN A 185 -18.58 1.67 -11.83
N CYS A 186 -18.18 2.39 -10.78
CA CYS A 186 -17.71 1.80 -9.53
C CYS A 186 -18.84 1.38 -8.58
N ASN A 187 -20.10 1.62 -8.95
CA ASN A 187 -21.27 1.31 -8.14
C ASN A 187 -21.25 1.98 -6.74
N PHE A 188 -20.78 3.24 -6.69
CA PHE A 188 -20.72 4.07 -5.47
C PHE A 188 -21.98 4.90 -5.22
N LEU A 189 -22.86 5.01 -6.21
CA LEU A 189 -24.16 5.66 -6.05
C LEU A 189 -25.10 4.67 -5.34
N THR A 190 -25.06 4.67 -4.01
CA THR A 190 -26.07 4.05 -3.14
C THR A 190 -26.96 5.11 -2.54
#